data_AF-A0A4W2CQ51-F1
#
_entry.id   AF-A0A4W2CQ51-F1
#
_cell.length_a   1.000
_cell.length_b   1.000
_cell.length_c   1.000
_cell.angle_alpha   90.00
_cell.angle_beta   90.00
_cell.angle_gamma   90.00
#
_symmetry.space_group_name_H-M   'P 1'
#
loop_
_entity.id
_entity.type
_entity.pdbx_description
1 polymer ?
#
loop_
_entity_poly.entity_id
_entity_poly.type
_entity_poly.pdbx_seq_one_letter_code
_entity_poly.pdbx_strand_id
1 'polypeptide(L)'
;MKLSGLFPFMLLALGSLALWAVEGAENALKAGACPPRKTTQCLGDEKPKCRSDWQCPHKKKCCLDTCGTECLDPVNVTNPVKKKPGTCPLVHGRCLMLKPLNHCETDDQCVGTLKCCNAVCGKVCLSPMKA
;
A
#
# COMPACT_ATOMS: atom_id res chain seq x y z
N MET A 1 29.58 -48.79 -44.49
CA MET A 1 28.45 -47.98 -44.00
C MET A 1 29.02 -46.91 -43.07
N LYS A 2 29.01 -45.64 -43.52
CA LYS A 2 28.28 -44.49 -42.91
C LYS A 2 28.86 -44.01 -41.57
N LEU A 3 29.10 -42.74 -41.27
CA LEU A 3 29.33 -41.50 -42.02
C LEU A 3 29.89 -40.55 -40.95
N SER A 4 30.99 -39.85 -41.22
CA SER A 4 31.46 -38.71 -40.44
C SER A 4 30.44 -37.57 -40.53
N GLY A 5 30.13 -36.87 -39.44
CA GLY A 5 29.25 -35.69 -39.49
C GLY A 5 29.02 -35.02 -38.14
N LEU A 6 29.66 -33.86 -37.93
CA LEU A 6 29.19 -32.86 -36.99
C LEU A 6 27.78 -32.42 -37.38
N PHE A 7 26.85 -32.27 -36.44
CA PHE A 7 26.36 -30.95 -36.03
C PHE A 7 25.48 -31.04 -34.76
N PRO A 8 25.43 -29.97 -33.97
CA PRO A 8 25.03 -29.87 -32.56
C PRO A 8 23.55 -29.49 -32.43
N PHE A 9 23.12 -29.11 -31.23
CA PHE A 9 21.75 -28.69 -30.86
C PHE A 9 20.73 -29.82 -30.82
N MET A 10 20.58 -30.44 -29.66
CA MET A 10 19.29 -30.76 -29.03
C MET A 10 19.61 -31.62 -27.81
N LEU A 11 18.99 -31.35 -26.67
CA LEU A 11 19.18 -32.01 -25.36
C LEU A 11 20.24 -31.39 -24.46
N LEU A 12 20.00 -30.13 -24.07
CA LEU A 12 19.89 -29.70 -22.66
C LEU A 12 19.33 -28.27 -22.64
N ALA A 13 18.24 -28.07 -23.38
CA ALA A 13 17.25 -27.09 -23.00
C ALA A 13 16.44 -27.73 -21.85
N LEU A 14 16.10 -26.92 -20.83
CA LEU A 14 15.34 -27.24 -19.61
C LEU A 14 16.21 -27.54 -18.39
N GLY A 15 16.52 -26.49 -17.63
CA GLY A 15 17.15 -26.65 -16.32
C GLY A 15 17.31 -25.37 -15.50
N SER A 16 17.14 -24.20 -16.10
CA SER A 16 17.02 -22.94 -15.34
C SER A 16 15.97 -22.03 -15.98
N LEU A 17 14.74 -22.55 -16.09
CA LEU A 17 13.64 -21.71 -15.63
C LEU A 17 13.88 -21.57 -14.13
N ALA A 18 14.74 -20.63 -13.75
CA ALA A 18 14.59 -19.99 -12.47
C ALA A 18 13.19 -19.41 -12.55
N LEU A 19 12.24 -20.21 -12.08
CA LEU A 19 10.95 -19.78 -11.63
C LEU A 19 11.32 -18.68 -10.65
N TRP A 20 11.40 -17.45 -11.15
CA TRP A 20 11.26 -16.27 -10.32
C TRP A 20 9.84 -16.38 -9.82
N ALA A 21 9.64 -17.25 -8.84
CA ALA A 21 8.78 -16.93 -7.74
C ALA A 21 9.37 -15.64 -7.16
N VAL A 22 8.98 -14.51 -7.75
CA VAL A 22 8.75 -13.31 -6.94
C VAL A 22 7.54 -13.71 -6.09
N GLU A 23 7.83 -14.53 -5.10
CA GLU A 23 6.91 -14.87 -4.03
C GLU A 23 6.49 -13.54 -3.43
N GLY A 24 5.18 -13.34 -3.43
CA GLY A 24 4.53 -12.05 -3.24
C GLY A 24 5.16 -11.18 -2.17
N ALA A 25 5.93 -10.18 -2.60
CA ALA A 25 6.03 -8.93 -1.86
C ALA A 25 4.72 -8.15 -2.06
N GLU A 26 3.58 -8.75 -1.74
CA GLU A 26 2.31 -8.02 -1.78
C GLU A 26 2.35 -6.96 -0.66
N ASN A 27 2.57 -5.71 -1.05
CA ASN A 27 2.08 -4.51 -0.35
C ASN A 27 2.49 -4.33 1.13
N ALA A 28 3.69 -4.74 1.55
CA ALA A 28 4.16 -4.37 2.88
C ALA A 28 4.17 -2.84 3.04
N LEU A 29 3.44 -2.35 4.04
CA LEU A 29 3.46 -0.95 4.45
C LEU A 29 4.88 -0.58 4.93
N LYS A 30 5.47 0.46 4.34
CA LYS A 30 6.72 1.03 4.84
C LYS A 30 6.52 1.59 6.25
N ALA A 31 7.61 1.63 7.01
CA ALA A 31 7.60 2.11 8.39
C ALA A 31 7.12 3.57 8.50
N GLY A 32 6.48 3.89 9.62
CA GLY A 32 5.89 5.20 9.92
C GLY A 32 4.46 5.35 9.40
N ALA A 33 3.84 6.48 9.76
CA ALA A 33 2.47 6.81 9.42
C ALA A 33 2.43 7.85 8.30
N CYS A 34 1.29 7.92 7.58
CA CYS A 34 1.02 9.06 6.73
C CYS A 34 0.83 10.33 7.58
N PRO A 35 1.35 11.48 7.14
CA PRO A 35 1.10 12.74 7.83
C PRO A 35 -0.41 13.06 7.84
N PRO A 36 -0.91 13.83 8.84
CA PRO A 36 -2.28 14.29 8.84
C PRO A 36 -2.63 15.01 7.54
N ARG A 37 -3.78 14.67 6.95
CA ARG A 37 -4.24 15.24 5.69
C ARG A 37 -4.57 16.73 5.86
N LYS A 38 -4.14 17.58 4.92
CA LYS A 38 -4.56 18.98 4.85
C LYS A 38 -6.02 19.04 4.39
N THR A 39 -6.88 19.68 5.17
CA THR A 39 -8.32 19.81 4.87
C THR A 39 -8.55 20.97 3.90
N THR A 40 -8.08 20.83 2.66
CA THR A 40 -8.34 21.78 1.58
C THR A 40 -9.35 21.18 0.60
N GLN A 41 -10.18 22.03 -0.02
CA GLN A 41 -11.11 21.57 -1.05
C GLN A 41 -10.31 21.10 -2.26
N CYS A 42 -10.67 19.91 -2.74
CA CYS A 42 -10.17 19.41 -4.00
C CYS A 42 -11.02 19.98 -5.14
N LEU A 43 -10.40 20.76 -6.03
CA LEU A 43 -11.10 21.46 -7.11
C LEU A 43 -11.24 20.62 -8.40
N GLY A 44 -10.68 19.39 -8.42
CA GLY A 44 -10.82 18.48 -9.56
C GLY A 44 -10.18 17.11 -9.30
N ASP A 45 -10.48 16.13 -10.15
CA ASP A 45 -9.93 14.78 -10.01
C ASP A 45 -8.45 14.74 -10.44
N GLU A 46 -7.54 14.71 -9.47
CA GLU A 46 -6.14 14.39 -9.77
C GLU A 46 -5.95 12.88 -9.93
N LYS A 47 -5.12 12.51 -10.91
CA LYS A 47 -4.71 11.11 -11.07
C LYS A 47 -3.85 10.69 -9.89
N PRO A 48 -4.04 9.49 -9.32
CA PRO A 48 -3.21 8.98 -8.24
C PRO A 48 -1.75 8.86 -8.69
N LYS A 49 -0.81 9.45 -7.95
CA LYS A 49 0.64 9.42 -8.25
C LYS A 49 1.28 8.10 -7.80
N CYS A 50 0.64 7.40 -6.87
CA CYS A 50 1.08 6.11 -6.36
C CYS A 50 -0.14 5.23 -5.97
N ARG A 51 0.07 3.93 -5.89
CA ARG A 51 -0.91 2.90 -5.49
C ARG A 51 -0.44 2.06 -4.32
N SER A 52 0.83 2.14 -3.95
CA SER A 52 1.40 1.48 -2.78
C SER A 52 2.73 2.13 -2.40
N ASP A 53 3.16 1.90 -1.16
CA ASP A 53 4.43 2.41 -0.64
C ASP A 53 5.64 1.99 -1.49
N TRP A 54 5.56 0.84 -2.17
CA TRP A 54 6.64 0.31 -3.02
C TRP A 54 6.93 1.17 -4.24
N GLN A 55 5.94 1.89 -4.75
CA GLN A 55 6.11 2.80 -5.88
C GLN A 55 6.80 4.11 -5.46
N CYS A 56 6.80 4.41 -4.16
CA CYS A 56 7.40 5.62 -3.64
C CYS A 56 8.92 5.45 -3.45
N PRO A 57 9.73 6.47 -3.80
CA PRO A 57 11.16 6.39 -3.63
C PRO A 57 11.56 6.41 -2.15
N HIS A 58 12.70 5.81 -1.84
CA HIS A 58 13.28 5.79 -0.48
C HIS A 58 12.27 5.31 0.58
N LYS A 59 12.14 6.07 1.69
CA LYS A 59 11.23 5.78 2.81
C LYS A 59 9.84 6.39 2.66
N LYS A 60 9.57 7.10 1.55
CA LYS A 60 8.27 7.74 1.33
C LYS A 60 7.16 6.70 1.26
N LYS A 61 6.00 7.07 1.79
CA LYS A 61 4.77 6.27 1.80
C LYS A 61 3.77 6.84 0.80
N CYS A 62 2.95 5.97 0.22
CA CYS A 62 1.83 6.37 -0.60
C CYS A 62 0.66 6.74 0.31
N CYS A 63 0.34 8.02 0.36
CA CYS A 63 -0.61 8.60 1.31
C CYS A 63 -1.73 9.32 0.60
N LEU A 64 -2.94 9.27 1.16
CA LEU A 64 -4.04 10.12 0.72
C LEU A 64 -3.74 11.58 1.11
N ASP A 65 -3.62 12.45 0.10
CA ASP A 65 -3.44 13.89 0.26
C ASP A 65 -4.69 14.65 -0.23
N THR A 66 -4.63 15.97 -0.41
CA THR A 66 -5.77 16.84 -0.79
C THR A 66 -6.60 16.29 -1.96
N CYS A 67 -5.97 15.87 -3.07
CA CYS A 67 -6.67 15.49 -4.31
C CYS A 67 -6.37 14.07 -4.84
N GLY A 68 -5.81 13.18 -4.04
CA GLY A 68 -5.46 11.84 -4.51
C GLY A 68 -4.39 11.23 -3.65
N THR A 69 -3.64 10.28 -4.21
CA THR A 69 -2.51 9.65 -3.51
C THR A 69 -1.17 10.22 -3.98
N GLU A 70 -0.30 10.51 -3.01
CA GLU A 70 1.04 11.06 -3.23
C GLU A 70 2.08 10.39 -2.34
N CYS A 71 3.34 10.38 -2.80
CA CYS A 71 4.48 9.89 -2.04
C CYS A 71 4.96 10.94 -1.03
N LEU A 72 4.55 10.79 0.22
CA LEU A 72 4.88 11.71 1.31
C LEU A 72 5.93 11.12 2.26
N ASP A 73 6.70 11.99 2.91
CA ASP A 73 7.62 11.57 3.96
C ASP A 73 6.82 11.09 5.17
N PRO A 74 7.12 9.88 5.71
CA PRO A 74 6.38 9.35 6.84
C PRO A 74 6.66 10.13 8.11
N VAL A 75 5.68 10.14 9.00
CA VAL A 75 5.82 10.67 10.37
C VAL A 75 5.91 9.52 11.36
N ASN A 76 6.65 9.73 12.45
CA ASN A 76 6.79 8.75 13.51
C ASN A 76 5.51 8.70 14.36
N VAL A 77 5.05 7.51 14.71
CA VAL A 77 4.00 7.34 15.71
C VAL A 77 4.65 7.24 17.08
N THR A 78 4.39 8.22 17.95
CA THR A 78 4.78 8.18 19.35
C THR A 78 3.73 7.43 20.16
N ASN A 79 4.16 6.56 21.08
CA ASN A 79 3.28 5.74 21.94
C ASN A 79 2.26 4.90 21.13
N PRO A 80 2.72 3.88 20.38
CA PRO A 80 1.85 3.02 19.58
C PRO A 80 0.86 2.25 20.47
N VAL A 81 -0.45 2.44 20.21
CA VAL A 81 -1.53 1.74 20.92
C VAL A 81 -2.40 1.03 19.89
N LYS A 82 -2.46 -0.31 19.96
CA LYS A 82 -3.18 -1.14 18.97
C LYS A 82 -4.66 -0.80 18.83
N LYS A 83 -5.31 -0.38 19.92
CA LYS A 83 -6.71 0.02 19.97
C LYS A 83 -6.87 1.31 20.77
N LYS A 84 -7.14 2.40 20.08
CA LYS A 84 -7.34 3.73 20.69
C LYS A 84 -8.80 3.96 21.07
N PRO A 85 -9.08 4.86 22.04
CA PRO A 85 -10.44 5.23 22.44
C PRO A 85 -11.30 5.79 21.29
N GLY A 86 -12.63 5.66 21.43
CA GLY A 86 -13.60 6.13 20.45
C GLY A 86 -13.95 5.10 19.36
N THR A 87 -14.88 5.47 18.48
CA THR A 87 -15.39 4.61 17.39
C THR A 87 -15.07 5.20 16.02
N CYS A 88 -14.99 4.34 15.00
CA CYS A 88 -14.82 4.82 13.62
C CYS A 88 -16.09 5.50 13.12
N PRO A 89 -15.99 6.58 12.32
CA PRO A 89 -17.14 7.18 11.66
C PRO A 89 -17.85 6.17 10.75
N LEU A 90 -19.17 6.32 10.63
CA LEU A 90 -19.94 5.51 9.70
C LEU A 90 -19.61 5.92 8.26
N VAL A 91 -19.18 4.96 7.45
CA VAL A 91 -18.89 5.17 6.03
C VAL A 91 -19.90 4.39 5.21
N HIS A 92 -20.55 5.08 4.27
CA HIS A 92 -21.54 4.50 3.37
C HIS A 92 -20.89 4.11 2.05
N GLY A 93 -21.24 2.93 1.55
CA GLY A 93 -20.73 2.41 0.27
C GLY A 93 -19.33 1.81 0.37
N ARG A 94 -18.97 1.06 -0.68
CA ARG A 94 -17.64 0.47 -0.87
C ARG A 94 -17.25 0.60 -2.33
N CYS A 95 -15.98 0.86 -2.58
CA CYS A 95 -15.43 0.79 -3.93
C CYS A 95 -15.48 -0.65 -4.44
N LEU A 96 -15.51 -0.81 -5.77
CA LEU A 96 -15.53 -2.11 -6.43
C LEU A 96 -14.11 -2.69 -6.64
N MET A 97 -13.12 -2.20 -5.90
CA MET A 97 -11.76 -2.73 -5.98
C MET A 97 -11.64 -4.03 -5.18
N LEU A 98 -11.11 -5.07 -5.83
CA LEU A 98 -10.91 -6.39 -5.19
C LEU A 98 -9.92 -6.33 -4.02
N LYS A 99 -8.82 -5.59 -4.19
CA LYS A 99 -7.78 -5.39 -3.17
C LYS A 99 -7.53 -3.88 -3.00
N PRO A 100 -8.35 -3.18 -2.22
CA PRO A 100 -8.15 -1.75 -1.99
C PRO A 100 -6.88 -1.51 -1.16
N LEU A 101 -6.22 -0.38 -1.38
CA LEU A 101 -5.04 0.00 -0.63
C LEU A 101 -5.42 0.38 0.81
N ASN A 102 -4.79 -0.28 1.78
CA ASN A 102 -4.86 0.12 3.18
C ASN A 102 -3.65 1.00 3.51
N HIS A 103 -3.90 2.17 4.08
CA HIS A 103 -2.85 3.07 4.58
C HIS A 103 -2.49 2.77 6.05
N CYS A 104 -3.30 1.95 6.71
CA CYS A 104 -3.12 1.42 8.06
C CYS A 104 -3.85 0.07 8.18
N GLU A 105 -3.47 -0.73 9.16
CA GLU A 105 -4.15 -1.97 9.55
C GLU A 105 -4.73 -1.89 10.96
N THR A 106 -3.99 -1.25 11.88
CA THR A 106 -4.33 -1.07 13.30
C THR A 106 -4.09 0.38 13.76
N ASP A 107 -4.68 0.76 14.91
CA ASP A 107 -4.65 2.16 15.38
C ASP A 107 -3.24 2.65 15.73
N ASP A 108 -2.31 1.75 16.05
CA ASP A 108 -0.90 2.04 16.36
C ASP A 108 -0.10 2.52 15.16
N GLN A 109 -0.65 2.42 13.94
CA GLN A 109 -0.06 2.98 12.72
C GLN A 109 -0.58 4.38 12.40
N CYS A 110 -1.54 4.88 13.19
CA CYS A 110 -2.09 6.21 13.03
C CYS A 110 -1.47 7.17 14.05
N VAL A 111 -1.24 8.42 13.67
CA VAL A 111 -0.68 9.43 14.59
C VAL A 111 -1.71 9.91 15.61
N GLY A 112 -1.24 10.25 16.82
CA GLY A 112 -2.07 10.84 17.88
C GLY A 112 -3.28 9.96 18.23
N THR A 113 -4.46 10.56 18.26
CA THR A 113 -5.73 9.88 18.60
C THR A 113 -6.45 9.26 17.41
N LEU A 114 -5.91 9.40 16.18
CA LEU A 114 -6.54 8.88 14.98
C LEU A 114 -6.64 7.35 15.03
N LYS A 115 -7.77 6.81 14.57
CA LYS A 115 -8.05 5.38 14.48
C LYS A 115 -7.92 4.89 13.04
N CYS A 116 -7.52 3.64 12.87
CA CYS A 116 -7.52 2.99 11.58
C CYS A 116 -8.92 2.47 11.26
N CYS A 117 -9.56 3.10 10.27
CA CYS A 117 -10.97 2.89 9.95
C CYS A 117 -11.17 2.48 8.51
N ASN A 118 -12.21 1.68 8.24
CA ASN A 118 -12.65 1.41 6.88
C ASN A 118 -13.21 2.70 6.26
N ALA A 119 -12.69 3.06 5.09
CA ALA A 119 -13.23 4.10 4.23
C ALA A 119 -14.03 3.48 3.08
N VAL A 120 -14.47 4.31 2.13
CA VAL A 120 -15.14 3.84 0.90
C VAL A 120 -14.21 2.86 0.15
N CYS A 121 -12.91 3.14 0.15
CA CYS A 121 -11.92 2.23 -0.41
C CYS A 121 -10.76 2.05 0.57
N GLY A 122 -10.60 0.83 1.07
CA GLY A 122 -9.51 0.45 1.97
C GLY A 122 -9.64 1.06 3.38
N LYS A 123 -8.53 1.10 4.10
CA LYS A 123 -8.43 1.65 5.46
C LYS A 123 -7.58 2.92 5.51
N VAL A 124 -8.03 3.91 6.28
CA VAL A 124 -7.35 5.20 6.49
C VAL A 124 -7.44 5.63 7.96
N CYS A 125 -6.49 6.49 8.37
CA CYS A 125 -6.50 7.08 9.71
C CYS A 125 -7.50 8.23 9.79
N LEU A 126 -8.56 8.07 10.61
CA LEU A 126 -9.62 9.06 10.79
C LEU A 126 -9.74 9.50 12.25
N SER A 127 -10.25 10.71 12.44
CA SER A 127 -10.64 11.19 13.77
C SER A 127 -11.74 10.29 14.34
N PRO A 128 -11.62 9.84 15.60
CA PRO A 128 -12.64 9.01 16.23
C PRO A 128 -13.90 9.82 16.55
N MET A 129 -15.05 9.16 16.55
CA MET A 129 -16.27 9.65 17.19
C MET A 129 -16.28 9.29 18.67
N LYS A 130 -17.09 10.00 19.47
CA LYS A 130 -17.37 9.59 20.85
C LYS A 130 -17.97 8.19 20.84
N ALA A 131 -17.50 7.35 21.76
CA ALA A 131 -17.99 5.99 21.94
C ALA A 131 -19.39 5.99 22.55
#